data_AF-A0A5C4Y5N3-F1
#
_entry.id   AF-A0A5C4Y5N3-F1
#
_cell.length_a   1.000
_cell.length_b   1.000
_cell.length_c   1.000
_cell.angle_alpha   90.00
_cell.angle_beta   90.00
_cell.angle_gamma   90.00
#
_symmetry.space_group_name_H-M   'P 1'
#
loop_
_entity.id
_entity.type
_entity.pdbx_description
1 polymer ?
#
loop_
_entity_poly.entity_id
_entity_poly.type
_entity_poly.pdbx_seq_one_letter_code
_entity_poly.pdbx_strand_id
1 'polypeptide(L)'
;MDWPEPADFVYGEPLPPPADWTRPGVVMTFNLECAGCVSRGIPFLKGLHAEFGTRVNLLAVHTSQGHRLLSRAEVEPTLIKFARDFARLPLPVALDVSGDLARAWQTEGTPHWLAFAPGGEVLRSVYGSQDNAQTRLRYLLEEWAGLE
;
A
#
# COMPACT_ATOMS: atom_id res chain seq x y z
N MET A 1 15.46 -9.34 -3.17
CA MET A 1 14.98 -8.05 -3.71
C MET A 1 13.70 -7.79 -2.96
N ASP A 2 13.63 -6.72 -2.18
CA ASP A 2 12.55 -6.53 -1.21
C ASP A 2 11.52 -5.53 -1.76
N TRP A 3 11.19 -5.66 -3.05
CA TRP A 3 10.23 -4.81 -3.77
C TRP A 3 9.51 -5.62 -4.86
N PRO A 4 8.23 -5.32 -5.21
CA PRO A 4 7.54 -5.98 -6.32
C PRO A 4 8.26 -5.76 -7.66
N GLU A 5 8.33 -6.80 -8.47
CA GLU A 5 8.81 -6.68 -9.85
C GLU A 5 7.78 -5.89 -10.69
N PRO A 6 8.16 -5.27 -11.82
CA PRO A 6 7.22 -4.53 -12.67
C PRO A 6 5.98 -5.36 -13.09
N ALA A 7 6.15 -6.68 -13.31
CA ALA A 7 5.06 -7.60 -13.64
C ALA A 7 4.11 -7.91 -12.46
N ASP A 8 4.53 -7.58 -11.23
CA ASP A 8 3.69 -7.73 -10.05
C ASP A 8 2.71 -6.57 -9.86
N PHE A 9 2.90 -5.44 -10.57
CA PHE A 9 1.94 -4.34 -10.62
C PHE A 9 0.80 -4.70 -11.57
N VAL A 10 -0.32 -5.15 -10.98
CA VAL A 10 -1.49 -5.63 -11.74
C VAL A 10 -2.45 -4.49 -12.10
N TYR A 11 -2.25 -3.29 -11.54
CA TYR A 11 -3.07 -2.11 -11.83
C TYR A 11 -2.27 -0.83 -11.61
N GLY A 12 -2.45 0.17 -12.49
CA GLY A 12 -1.74 1.45 -12.45
C GLY A 12 -0.28 1.34 -12.90
N GLU A 13 0.42 2.48 -12.92
CA GLU A 13 1.83 2.54 -13.33
C GLU A 13 2.75 2.00 -12.23
N PRO A 14 3.72 1.11 -12.56
CA PRO A 14 4.68 0.60 -11.59
C PRO A 14 5.47 1.71 -10.89
N LEU A 15 5.68 1.55 -9.58
CA LEU A 15 6.59 2.41 -8.82
C LEU A 15 7.96 1.75 -8.66
N PRO A 16 9.05 2.52 -8.82
CA PRO A 16 10.38 2.02 -8.49
C PRO A 16 10.50 1.75 -6.97
N PRO A 17 11.53 1.02 -6.52
CA PRO A 17 11.74 0.81 -5.09
C PRO A 17 11.95 2.13 -4.33
N PRO A 18 11.66 2.19 -3.01
CA PRO A 18 11.75 3.41 -2.22
C PRO A 18 13.13 4.09 -2.24
N ALA A 19 14.20 3.32 -2.45
CA ALA A 19 15.55 3.83 -2.61
C ALA A 19 15.70 4.84 -3.77
N ASP A 20 14.85 4.73 -4.80
CA ASP A 20 14.86 5.60 -5.97
C ASP A 20 13.81 6.74 -5.88
N TRP A 21 13.12 6.87 -4.74
CA TRP A 21 12.09 7.90 -4.57
C TRP A 21 12.71 9.25 -4.24
N THR A 22 12.35 10.26 -5.03
CA THR A 22 12.71 11.67 -4.79
C THR A 22 11.73 12.40 -3.85
N ARG A 23 10.61 11.74 -3.51
CA ARG A 23 9.55 12.23 -2.63
C ARG A 23 9.25 11.13 -1.60
N PRO A 24 8.74 11.48 -0.41
CA PRO A 24 8.33 10.46 0.55
C PRO A 24 7.19 9.60 -0.01
N GLY A 25 6.92 8.47 0.63
CA GLY A 25 5.82 7.61 0.19
C GLY A 25 5.22 6.74 1.27
N VAL A 26 4.01 6.25 1.01
CA VAL A 26 3.30 5.31 1.86
C VAL A 26 2.91 4.08 1.06
N VAL A 27 3.23 2.91 1.60
CA VAL A 27 2.80 1.62 1.11
C VAL A 27 1.80 1.04 2.10
N MET A 28 0.65 0.61 1.62
CA MET A 28 -0.30 -0.17 2.40
C MET A 28 -0.29 -1.63 1.93
N THR A 29 0.03 -2.58 2.81
CA THR A 29 -0.30 -3.98 2.55
C THR A 29 -1.76 -4.25 2.90
N PHE A 30 -2.45 -5.01 2.06
CA PHE A 30 -3.86 -5.33 2.26
C PHE A 30 -4.21 -6.70 1.70
N ASN A 31 -5.42 -7.19 2.02
CA ASN A 31 -5.99 -8.39 1.40
C ASN A 31 -7.48 -8.15 1.13
N LEU A 32 -8.04 -8.75 0.08
CA LEU A 32 -9.46 -8.63 -0.26
C LEU A 32 -10.40 -9.32 0.74
N GLU A 33 -9.94 -10.37 1.43
CA GLU A 33 -10.68 -11.08 2.48
C GLU A 33 -10.62 -10.33 3.83
N CYS A 34 -9.82 -9.26 3.93
CA CYS A 34 -9.70 -8.41 5.13
C CYS A 34 -10.74 -7.29 5.15
N ALA A 35 -11.78 -7.42 5.97
CA ALA A 35 -12.85 -6.42 6.10
C ALA A 35 -12.33 -5.03 6.48
N GLY A 36 -11.35 -4.94 7.40
CA GLY A 36 -10.73 -3.67 7.80
C GLY A 36 -9.93 -2.99 6.69
N CYS A 37 -9.44 -3.77 5.72
CA CYS A 37 -8.74 -3.29 4.54
C CYS A 37 -9.71 -2.68 3.55
N VAL A 38 -10.76 -3.43 3.18
CA VAL A 38 -11.73 -3.01 2.17
C VAL A 38 -12.62 -1.86 2.66
N SER A 39 -13.08 -1.91 3.91
CA SER A 39 -14.03 -0.92 4.45
C SER A 39 -13.41 0.37 4.98
N ARG A 40 -12.13 0.36 5.38
CA ARG A 40 -11.46 1.52 5.98
C ARG A 40 -10.11 1.84 5.34
N GLY A 41 -9.22 0.86 5.22
CA GLY A 41 -7.86 1.08 4.70
C GLY A 41 -7.84 1.62 3.27
N ILE A 42 -8.52 0.96 2.34
CA ILE A 42 -8.60 1.38 0.94
C ILE A 42 -9.27 2.76 0.80
N PRO A 43 -10.44 3.04 1.40
CA PRO A 43 -11.01 4.39 1.40
C PRO A 43 -10.07 5.46 1.97
N PHE A 44 -9.37 5.16 3.07
CA PHE A 44 -8.40 6.09 3.66
C PHE A 44 -7.22 6.36 2.73
N LEU A 45 -6.60 5.32 2.13
CA LEU A 45 -5.51 5.48 1.18
C LEU A 45 -5.93 6.30 -0.06
N LYS A 46 -7.17 6.10 -0.55
CA LYS A 46 -7.73 6.94 -1.62
C LYS A 46 -7.86 8.41 -1.20
N GLY A 47 -8.29 8.67 0.04
CA GLY A 47 -8.34 10.01 0.60
C GLY A 47 -6.96 10.67 0.64
N LEU A 48 -5.95 9.94 1.13
CA LEU A 48 -4.56 10.40 1.12
C LEU A 48 -4.08 10.72 -0.30
N HIS A 49 -4.45 9.91 -1.31
CA HIS A 49 -4.11 10.21 -2.69
C HIS A 49 -4.77 11.49 -3.21
N ALA A 50 -6.04 11.71 -2.89
CA ALA A 50 -6.75 12.93 -3.31
C ALA A 50 -6.08 14.19 -2.74
N GLU A 51 -5.51 14.12 -1.54
CA GLU A 51 -4.92 15.26 -0.83
C GLU A 51 -3.40 15.42 -1.08
N PHE A 52 -2.68 14.30 -1.22
CA PHE A 52 -1.20 14.28 -1.23
C PHE A 52 -0.58 13.60 -2.45
N GLY A 53 -1.37 13.06 -3.40
CA GLY A 53 -0.84 12.23 -4.51
C GLY A 53 0.16 12.94 -5.45
N THR A 54 0.17 14.27 -5.46
CA THR A 54 1.17 15.07 -6.20
C THR A 54 2.48 15.30 -5.43
N ARG A 55 2.52 14.96 -4.14
CA ARG A 55 3.64 15.20 -3.22
C ARG A 55 4.21 13.92 -2.61
N VAL A 56 3.43 12.84 -2.60
CA VAL A 56 3.75 11.58 -1.91
C VAL A 56 3.51 10.41 -2.86
N ASN A 57 4.42 9.44 -2.89
CA ASN A 57 4.23 8.19 -3.61
C ASN A 57 3.27 7.29 -2.81
N LEU A 58 2.23 6.74 -3.44
CA LEU A 58 1.23 5.91 -2.76
C LEU A 58 1.06 4.59 -3.50
N LEU A 59 1.16 3.47 -2.76
CA LEU A 59 1.07 2.11 -3.28
C LEU A 59 0.16 1.26 -2.40
N ALA A 60 -0.67 0.42 -3.03
CA ALA A 60 -1.32 -0.68 -2.35
C ALA A 60 -0.67 -2.01 -2.77
N VAL A 61 -0.36 -2.89 -1.81
CA VAL A 61 0.22 -4.21 -2.06
C VAL A 61 -0.74 -5.27 -1.53
N HIS A 62 -1.38 -6.01 -2.43
CA HIS A 62 -2.22 -7.13 -2.04
C HIS A 62 -1.33 -8.32 -1.65
N THR A 63 -1.44 -8.82 -0.41
CA THR A 63 -0.58 -9.89 0.10
C THR A 63 -1.39 -11.07 0.64
N SER A 64 -0.87 -12.29 0.50
CA SER A 64 -1.44 -13.49 1.16
C SER A 64 -0.93 -13.70 2.60
N GLN A 65 -0.04 -12.84 3.11
CA GLN A 65 0.47 -12.95 4.48
C GLN A 65 -0.65 -12.88 5.51
N GLY A 66 -0.83 -13.97 6.27
CA GLY A 66 -1.90 -14.10 7.26
C GLY A 66 -3.29 -14.43 6.68
N HIS A 67 -3.37 -14.75 5.38
CA HIS A 67 -4.61 -15.11 4.67
C HIS A 67 -4.46 -16.42 3.91
N ARG A 68 -5.53 -16.86 3.25
CA ARG A 68 -5.48 -18.03 2.38
C ARG A 68 -4.51 -17.78 1.21
N LEU A 69 -3.59 -18.71 1.00
CA LEU A 69 -2.74 -18.72 -0.19
C LEU A 69 -3.56 -19.18 -1.40
N LEU A 70 -3.64 -18.31 -2.40
CA LEU A 70 -4.28 -18.56 -3.69
C LEU A 70 -3.24 -18.33 -4.79
N SER A 71 -3.38 -19.02 -5.92
CA SER A 71 -2.52 -18.78 -7.07
C SER A 71 -2.76 -17.39 -7.67
N ARG A 72 -1.77 -16.88 -8.43
CA ARG A 72 -1.91 -15.61 -9.17
C ARG A 72 -3.16 -15.61 -10.06
N ALA A 73 -3.42 -16.72 -10.77
CA ALA A 73 -4.57 -16.87 -11.65
C ALA A 73 -5.93 -16.76 -10.92
N GLU A 74 -6.00 -17.12 -9.63
CA GLU A 74 -7.22 -17.02 -8.83
C GLU A 74 -7.43 -15.60 -8.25
N VAL A 75 -6.34 -14.91 -7.88
CA VAL A 75 -6.41 -13.60 -7.20
C VAL A 75 -6.43 -12.44 -8.18
N GLU A 76 -5.54 -12.45 -9.17
CA GLU A 76 -5.26 -11.30 -10.03
C GLU A 76 -6.51 -10.76 -10.75
N PRO A 77 -7.39 -11.57 -11.38
CA PRO A 77 -8.59 -11.04 -12.03
C PRO A 77 -9.53 -10.33 -11.06
N THR A 78 -9.67 -10.87 -9.85
CA THR A 78 -10.51 -10.30 -8.80
C THR A 78 -9.92 -9.00 -8.26
N LEU A 79 -8.60 -8.97 -8.08
CA LEU A 79 -7.86 -7.78 -7.63
C LEU A 79 -7.93 -6.64 -8.64
N ILE A 80 -7.76 -6.93 -9.94
CA ILE A 80 -7.90 -5.95 -11.01
C ILE A 80 -9.32 -5.39 -11.05
N LYS A 81 -10.34 -6.26 -11.00
CA LYS A 81 -11.75 -5.85 -10.97
C LYS A 81 -12.04 -5.00 -9.73
N PHE A 82 -11.51 -5.37 -8.58
CA PHE A 82 -11.64 -4.58 -7.36
C PHE A 82 -11.01 -3.19 -7.55
N ALA A 83 -9.75 -3.12 -7.97
CA ALA A 83 -9.01 -1.88 -8.12
C ALA A 83 -9.66 -0.93 -9.13
N ARG A 84 -10.05 -1.45 -10.31
CA ARG A 84 -10.61 -0.66 -11.41
C ARG A 84 -12.09 -0.30 -11.21
N ASP A 85 -12.92 -1.29 -10.87
CA ASP A 85 -14.38 -1.15 -11.02
C ASP A 85 -15.07 -0.84 -9.68
N PHE A 86 -14.67 -1.53 -8.60
CA PHE A 86 -15.28 -1.39 -7.28
C PHE A 86 -14.67 -0.23 -6.48
N ALA A 87 -13.37 -0.31 -6.22
CA ALA A 87 -12.64 0.67 -5.43
C ALA A 87 -12.26 1.91 -6.25
N ARG A 88 -12.12 1.80 -7.57
CA ARG A 88 -11.69 2.89 -8.47
C ARG A 88 -10.44 3.60 -7.93
N LEU A 89 -9.38 2.83 -7.75
CA LEU A 89 -8.14 3.30 -7.16
C LEU A 89 -7.44 4.27 -8.13
N PRO A 90 -6.99 5.44 -7.65
CA PRO A 90 -6.23 6.39 -8.46
C PRO A 90 -4.71 6.14 -8.43
N LEU A 91 -4.29 5.01 -7.84
CA LEU A 91 -2.91 4.68 -7.48
C LEU A 91 -2.61 3.22 -7.85
N PRO A 92 -1.33 2.86 -7.99
CA PRO A 92 -0.94 1.52 -8.39
C PRO A 92 -1.20 0.46 -7.33
N VAL A 93 -1.42 -0.78 -7.80
CA VAL A 93 -1.61 -1.97 -6.97
C VAL A 93 -0.65 -3.07 -7.40
N ALA A 94 0.18 -3.52 -6.47
CA ALA A 94 1.04 -4.67 -6.65
C ALA A 94 0.45 -5.94 -5.98
N LEU A 95 0.88 -7.10 -6.47
CA LEU A 95 0.43 -8.41 -5.99
C LEU A 95 1.61 -9.22 -5.41
N ASP A 96 1.59 -9.40 -4.09
CA ASP A 96 2.45 -10.30 -3.33
C ASP A 96 1.72 -11.64 -3.10
N VAL A 97 1.86 -12.56 -4.07
CA VAL A 97 1.13 -13.84 -4.08
C VAL A 97 1.51 -14.71 -2.89
N SER A 98 2.80 -14.83 -2.56
CA SER A 98 3.29 -15.75 -1.52
C SER A 98 3.27 -15.15 -0.11
N GLY A 99 3.18 -13.83 0.01
CA GLY A 99 3.32 -13.13 1.28
C GLY A 99 4.77 -12.86 1.66
N ASP A 100 5.74 -13.21 0.81
CA ASP A 100 7.16 -13.09 1.13
C ASP A 100 7.58 -11.62 1.27
N LEU A 101 7.06 -10.72 0.43
CA LEU A 101 7.36 -9.29 0.53
C LEU A 101 6.84 -8.73 1.85
N ALA A 102 5.58 -9.04 2.19
CA ALA A 102 5.00 -8.61 3.46
C ALA A 102 5.75 -9.18 4.69
N ARG A 103 6.28 -10.40 4.61
CA ARG A 103 7.14 -10.99 5.66
C ARG A 103 8.51 -10.31 5.74
N ALA A 104 9.15 -10.06 4.60
CA ALA A 104 10.44 -9.39 4.52
C ALA A 104 10.37 -7.97 5.11
N TRP A 105 9.25 -7.27 4.90
CA TRP A 105 8.98 -5.96 5.51
C TRP A 105 8.50 -6.03 6.96
N GLN A 106 8.51 -7.20 7.58
CA GLN A 106 8.12 -7.43 8.98
C GLN A 106 6.72 -6.91 9.31
N THR A 107 5.78 -7.06 8.37
CA THR A 107 4.37 -6.68 8.62
C THR A 107 3.72 -7.63 9.63
N GLU A 108 2.87 -7.09 10.51
CA GLU A 108 2.18 -7.86 11.55
C GLU A 108 0.89 -8.52 11.04
N GLY A 109 0.38 -8.04 9.90
CA GLY A 109 -0.86 -8.51 9.28
C GLY A 109 -1.35 -7.52 8.24
N THR A 110 -2.66 -7.50 7.98
CA THR A 110 -3.28 -6.51 7.09
C THR A 110 -4.50 -5.84 7.74
N PRO A 111 -4.74 -4.54 7.52
CA PRO A 111 -3.88 -3.64 6.74
C PRO A 111 -2.64 -3.24 7.55
N HIS A 112 -1.51 -3.04 6.87
CA HIS A 112 -0.29 -2.52 7.48
C HIS A 112 0.27 -1.41 6.61
N TRP A 113 0.84 -0.40 7.23
CA TRP A 113 1.32 0.82 6.58
C TRP A 113 2.81 0.99 6.83
N LEU A 114 3.55 1.24 5.76
CA LEU A 114 4.96 1.58 5.79
C LEU A 114 5.11 2.96 5.18
N ALA A 115 5.70 3.88 5.93
CA ALA A 115 5.96 5.24 5.48
C ALA A 115 7.47 5.41 5.28
N PHE A 116 7.87 5.90 4.12
CA PHE A 116 9.25 6.01 3.67
C PHE A 116 9.66 7.46 3.45
N ALA A 117 10.87 7.81 3.86
CA ALA A 117 11.55 9.02 3.42
C ALA A 117 11.90 8.93 1.92
N PRO A 118 12.18 10.07 1.25
CA PRO A 118 12.95 10.03 0.01
C PRO A 118 14.25 9.23 0.21
N GLY A 119 14.61 8.36 -0.74
CA GLY A 119 15.77 7.49 -0.62
C GLY A 119 15.55 6.21 0.20
N GLY A 120 14.34 5.96 0.71
CA GLY A 120 13.89 4.63 1.12
C GLY A 120 14.06 4.27 2.59
N GLU A 121 14.44 5.21 3.47
CA GLU A 121 14.41 4.99 4.92
C GLU A 121 12.97 4.77 5.41
N VAL A 122 12.72 3.72 6.19
CA VAL A 122 11.41 3.48 6.82
C VAL A 122 11.25 4.42 8.02
N LEU A 123 10.39 5.41 7.90
CA LEU A 123 10.09 6.39 8.94
C LEU A 123 9.03 5.88 9.93
N ARG A 124 8.04 5.13 9.46
CA ARG A 124 6.99 4.52 10.31
C ARG A 124 6.55 3.17 9.79
N SER A 125 6.19 2.29 10.72
CA SER A 125 5.53 1.00 10.49
C SER A 125 4.32 0.93 11.40
N VAL A 126 3.12 0.84 10.83
CA VAL A 126 1.85 0.96 11.57
C VAL A 126 0.91 -0.16 11.16
N TYR A 127 0.52 -1.01 12.12
CA TYR A 127 -0.47 -2.05 11.90
C TYR A 127 -1.92 -1.56 12.17
N GLY A 128 -2.86 -1.99 11.33
CA GLY A 128 -4.30 -1.78 11.49
C GLY A 128 -4.88 -0.59 10.72
N SER A 129 -6.21 -0.47 10.74
CA SER A 129 -6.97 0.62 10.09
C SER A 129 -7.88 1.41 11.03
N GLN A 130 -7.63 1.33 12.33
CA GLN A 130 -8.38 2.10 13.32
C GLN A 130 -7.95 3.57 13.32
N ASP A 131 -8.77 4.45 13.90
CA ASP A 131 -8.58 5.91 13.86
C ASP A 131 -7.21 6.37 14.33
N ASN A 132 -6.63 5.72 15.35
CA ASN A 132 -5.29 6.03 15.83
C ASN A 132 -4.19 5.78 14.78
N ALA A 133 -4.31 4.70 14.00
CA ALA A 133 -3.36 4.38 12.93
C ALA A 133 -3.46 5.41 11.78
N GLN A 134 -4.69 5.70 11.37
CA GLN A 134 -4.95 6.69 10.30
C GLN A 134 -4.49 8.09 10.70
N THR A 135 -4.77 8.49 11.95
CA THR A 135 -4.40 9.81 12.47
C THR A 135 -2.87 9.99 12.49
N ARG A 136 -2.12 8.99 12.94
CA ARG A 136 -0.64 9.03 12.93
C ARG A 136 -0.06 9.18 11.52
N LEU A 137 -0.62 8.47 10.54
CA LEU A 137 -0.19 8.57 9.15
C LEU A 137 -0.53 9.93 8.55
N ARG A 138 -1.74 10.45 8.81
CA ARG A 138 -2.13 11.77 8.32
C ARG A 138 -1.21 12.87 8.85
N TYR A 139 -0.93 12.90 10.15
CA TYR A 139 -0.02 13.90 10.71
C TYR A 139 1.38 13.85 10.09
N LEU A 140 1.89 12.64 9.82
CA LEU A 140 3.18 12.47 9.13
C LEU A 140 3.15 13.06 7.71
N LEU A 141 2.06 12.85 6.97
CA LEU A 141 1.92 13.36 5.61
C LEU A 141 1.71 14.88 5.62
N GLU A 142 0.95 15.42 6.56
CA GLU A 142 0.78 16.86 6.78
C GLU A 142 2.11 17.54 7.10
N GLU A 143 2.95 16.93 7.93
CA GLU A 143 4.29 17.41 8.23
C GLU A 143 5.15 17.48 6.97
N TRP A 144 5.20 16.41 6.17
CA TRP A 144 5.95 16.40 4.91
C TRP A 144 5.40 17.39 3.87
N ALA A 145 4.09 17.57 3.86
CA ALA A 145 3.39 18.48 2.97
C ALA A 145 3.62 19.97 3.32
N GLY A 146 3.97 20.28 4.58
CA GLY A 146 4.22 21.64 5.07
C GLY A 146 5.69 22.04 5.10
N LEU A 147 6.61 21.13 4.76
CA LEU A 147 8.03 21.44 4.53
C LEU A 147 8.19 22.03 3.12
N GLU A 148 7.80 23.29 2.93
CA GLU A 148 8.14 24.10 1.76
C GLU A 148 9.47 24.85 1.96
#